data_AF-A0A3A5J5V0-F1
#
_entry.id   AF-A0A3A5J5V0-F1
#
_cell.length_a   1.000
_cell.length_b   1.000
_cell.length_c   1.000
_cell.angle_alpha   90.00
_cell.angle_beta   90.00
_cell.angle_gamma   90.00
#
_symmetry.space_group_name_H-M   'P 1'
#
loop_
_entity.id
_entity.type
_entity.pdbx_description
1 polymer ?
#
loop_
_entity_poly.entity_id
_entity_poly.type
_entity_poly.pdbx_seq_one_letter_code
_entity_poly.pdbx_strand_id
1 'polypeptide(L)'
;MAGEDVNSDPQDRQRLQYRTGIGDWEAFRAAGYDLTAIYTAAEDWRQALAGITHPWLCWNVDNDWCLVQQQLVRSIGWTPVIGFDPRVGPPRDVTDDAVVIDFNARFGFPNLFFHFPLEFAFLFCRRLAFWHSDLLVRPPKMETLGTQFSSLQDGEIAVTGAWYRPRDLLKPHEARFWELIGCTTEQASRAQFEAGCGWWMNFYAHPNCPSEKERHKRRKHYWDHGTGIRYWAKRYRKPVQLISERFVEEGHCSQIKNANYQRVSPNNERRHLAQDIRQNFELDAVCARLGIDEARGD
;
A
#
# COMPACT_ATOMS: atom_id res chain seq x y z
N MET A 1 -29.46 24.10 -15.05
CA MET A 1 -29.21 23.54 -16.40
C MET A 1 -29.10 22.05 -16.23
N ALA A 2 -29.98 21.32 -16.93
CA ALA A 2 -30.13 19.88 -16.83
C ALA A 2 -28.84 19.14 -17.21
N GLY A 3 -28.59 18.04 -16.50
CA GLY A 3 -27.42 17.19 -16.66
C GLY A 3 -27.29 16.63 -18.06
N GLU A 4 -26.12 16.83 -18.64
CA GLU A 4 -25.60 15.88 -19.62
C GLU A 4 -25.15 14.65 -18.83
N ASP A 5 -26.03 13.65 -18.77
CA ASP A 5 -25.61 12.27 -18.54
C ASP A 5 -24.69 11.89 -19.71
N VAL A 6 -23.40 12.16 -19.53
CA VAL A 6 -22.35 11.68 -20.42
C VAL A 6 -22.41 10.16 -20.34
N ASN A 7 -23.02 9.60 -21.37
CA ASN A 7 -22.99 8.21 -21.77
C ASN A 7 -21.52 7.84 -22.03
N SER A 8 -20.75 7.69 -20.95
CA SER A 8 -19.34 7.33 -20.98
C SER A 8 -19.23 5.96 -21.63
N ASP A 9 -18.34 5.85 -22.62
CA ASP A 9 -17.97 4.59 -23.25
C ASP A 9 -17.81 3.52 -22.16
N PRO A 10 -18.43 2.32 -22.28
CA PRO A 10 -18.20 1.22 -21.34
C PRO A 10 -16.72 0.99 -21.02
N GLN A 11 -15.82 1.22 -21.97
CA GLN A 11 -14.37 1.15 -21.76
C GLN A 11 -13.85 2.23 -20.83
N ASP A 12 -14.36 3.46 -20.92
CA ASP A 12 -14.00 4.57 -20.03
C ASP A 12 -14.49 4.32 -18.61
N ARG A 13 -15.71 3.80 -18.45
CA ARG A 13 -16.26 3.42 -17.14
C ARG A 13 -15.43 2.32 -16.49
N GLN A 14 -15.07 1.29 -17.27
CA GLN A 14 -14.23 0.21 -16.78
C GLN A 14 -12.85 0.76 -16.36
N ARG A 15 -12.22 1.58 -17.21
CA ARG A 15 -10.93 2.21 -16.91
C ARG A 15 -10.99 3.04 -15.63
N LEU A 16 -12.07 3.76 -15.42
CA LEU A 16 -12.30 4.57 -14.24
C LEU A 16 -12.41 3.71 -12.96
N GLN A 17 -13.08 2.55 -13.03
CA GLN A 17 -13.13 1.58 -11.94
C GLN A 17 -11.73 1.04 -11.60
N TYR A 18 -10.94 0.65 -12.62
CA TYR A 18 -9.56 0.20 -12.40
C TYR A 18 -8.70 1.28 -11.73
N ARG A 19 -8.78 2.52 -12.21
CA ARG A 19 -8.04 3.64 -11.61
C ARG A 19 -8.49 3.95 -10.19
N THR A 20 -9.77 3.76 -9.89
CA THR A 20 -10.30 3.95 -8.53
C THR A 20 -9.74 2.88 -7.58
N GLY A 21 -9.75 1.61 -7.99
CA GLY A 21 -9.23 0.50 -7.19
C GLY A 21 -7.73 0.57 -6.90
N ILE A 22 -6.93 1.22 -7.77
CA ILE A 22 -5.52 1.47 -7.48
C ILE A 22 -5.29 2.68 -6.56
N GLY A 23 -6.32 3.38 -6.10
CA GLY A 23 -6.18 4.54 -5.20
C GLY A 23 -5.76 5.82 -5.93
N ASP A 24 -6.60 6.30 -6.84
CA ASP A 24 -6.44 7.59 -7.54
C ASP A 24 -7.59 8.53 -7.18
N TRP A 25 -7.27 9.66 -6.53
CA TRP A 25 -8.28 10.63 -6.06
C TRP A 25 -9.10 11.27 -7.19
N GLU A 26 -8.53 11.47 -8.38
CA GLU A 26 -9.31 12.00 -9.50
C GLU A 26 -10.30 10.96 -10.01
N ALA A 27 -9.86 9.71 -10.13
CA ALA A 27 -10.71 8.61 -10.57
C ALA A 27 -11.84 8.33 -9.58
N PHE A 28 -11.53 8.26 -8.28
CA PHE A 28 -12.51 8.03 -7.22
C PHE A 28 -13.65 9.06 -7.28
N ARG A 29 -13.30 10.35 -7.39
CA ARG A 29 -14.28 11.42 -7.51
C ARG A 29 -15.06 11.35 -8.84
N ALA A 30 -14.37 11.13 -9.95
CA ALA A 30 -15.02 11.05 -11.26
C ALA A 30 -15.96 9.84 -11.37
N ALA A 31 -15.70 8.76 -10.63
CA ALA A 31 -16.56 7.59 -10.51
C ALA A 31 -17.81 7.81 -9.64
N GLY A 32 -17.93 8.99 -9.01
CA GLY A 32 -19.07 9.34 -8.17
C GLY A 32 -19.02 8.75 -6.76
N TYR A 33 -17.89 8.20 -6.32
CA TYR A 33 -17.74 7.77 -4.94
C TYR A 33 -17.55 8.96 -4.01
N ASP A 34 -18.14 8.87 -2.82
CA ASP A 34 -17.90 9.78 -1.71
C ASP A 34 -17.19 9.08 -0.55
N LEU A 35 -16.85 9.85 0.48
CA LEU A 35 -16.20 9.29 1.67
C LEU A 35 -17.18 8.51 2.55
N THR A 36 -18.50 8.66 2.38
CA THR A 36 -19.52 7.96 3.19
C THR A 36 -19.41 6.45 3.01
N ALA A 37 -19.18 6.00 1.76
CA ALA A 37 -18.93 4.59 1.47
C ALA A 37 -17.66 4.07 2.18
N ILE A 38 -16.60 4.89 2.25
CA ILE A 38 -15.35 4.55 2.94
C ILE A 38 -15.57 4.45 4.45
N TYR A 39 -16.21 5.44 5.08
CA TYR A 39 -16.48 5.40 6.52
C TYR A 39 -17.33 4.19 6.90
N THR A 40 -18.30 3.83 6.06
CA THR A 40 -19.15 2.66 6.28
C THR A 40 -18.35 1.36 6.16
N ALA A 41 -17.49 1.23 5.14
CA ALA A 41 -16.63 0.06 4.99
C ALA A 41 -15.62 -0.08 6.13
N ALA A 42 -15.06 1.05 6.58
CA ALA A 42 -14.06 1.07 7.64
C ALA A 42 -14.60 0.61 9.00
N GLU A 43 -15.91 0.70 9.23
CA GLU A 43 -16.52 0.15 10.45
C GLU A 43 -16.41 -1.38 10.49
N ASP A 44 -16.64 -2.05 9.36
CA ASP A 44 -16.46 -3.51 9.25
C ASP A 44 -14.98 -3.89 9.46
N TRP A 45 -14.06 -3.11 8.87
CA TRP A 45 -12.62 -3.33 9.02
C TRP A 45 -12.17 -3.13 10.47
N ARG A 46 -12.72 -2.11 11.15
CA ARG A 46 -12.44 -1.81 12.56
C ARG A 46 -12.93 -2.92 13.47
N GLN A 47 -14.11 -3.47 13.19
CA GLN A 47 -14.66 -4.61 13.91
C GLN A 47 -13.79 -5.86 13.71
N ALA A 48 -13.34 -6.13 12.48
CA ALA A 48 -12.46 -7.26 12.18
C ALA A 48 -11.12 -7.19 12.92
N LEU A 49 -10.62 -5.98 13.19
CA LEU A 49 -9.36 -5.76 13.92
C LEU A 49 -9.53 -5.47 15.41
N ALA A 50 -10.73 -5.66 15.97
CA ALA A 50 -10.98 -5.40 17.38
C ALA A 50 -10.07 -6.24 18.28
N GLY A 51 -9.31 -5.58 19.16
CA GLY A 51 -8.39 -6.22 20.10
C GLY A 51 -6.98 -6.50 19.55
N ILE A 52 -6.74 -6.31 18.25
CA ILE A 52 -5.41 -6.49 17.66
C ILE A 52 -4.55 -5.25 17.89
N THR A 53 -3.37 -5.45 18.46
CA THR A 53 -2.45 -4.35 18.82
C THR A 53 -1.35 -4.12 17.78
N HIS A 54 -0.91 -5.17 17.09
CA HIS A 54 0.19 -5.15 16.13
C HIS A 54 -0.23 -5.74 14.78
N PRO A 55 -1.20 -5.12 14.07
CA PRO A 55 -1.61 -5.63 12.76
C PRO A 55 -0.56 -5.30 11.70
N TRP A 56 -0.28 -6.28 10.84
CA TRP A 56 0.58 -6.12 9.68
C TRP A 56 -0.15 -6.53 8.41
N LEU A 57 -0.36 -5.57 7.50
CA LEU A 57 -1.05 -5.80 6.24
C LEU A 57 -0.18 -6.62 5.28
N CYS A 58 -0.62 -7.85 4.99
CA CYS A 58 -0.13 -8.67 3.88
C CYS A 58 -1.14 -8.60 2.73
N TRP A 59 -0.69 -8.28 1.52
CA TRP A 59 -1.59 -8.13 0.37
C TRP A 59 -1.50 -9.33 -0.55
N ASN A 60 -2.56 -10.13 -0.59
CA ASN A 60 -2.61 -11.32 -1.43
C ASN A 60 -2.72 -10.94 -2.91
N VAL A 61 -1.60 -11.11 -3.62
CA VAL A 61 -1.56 -11.21 -5.09
C VAL A 61 -1.16 -12.61 -5.54
N ASP A 62 -0.69 -13.44 -4.62
CA ASP A 62 -0.33 -14.83 -4.83
C ASP A 62 -0.42 -15.57 -3.49
N ASN A 63 -1.15 -16.68 -3.47
CA ASN A 63 -1.46 -17.39 -2.21
C ASN A 63 -0.21 -17.87 -1.49
N ASP A 64 0.78 -18.38 -2.23
CA ASP A 64 1.94 -19.03 -1.63
C ASP A 64 2.90 -17.96 -1.11
N TRP A 65 3.10 -16.87 -1.87
CA TRP A 65 3.84 -15.71 -1.40
C TRP A 65 3.18 -15.05 -0.18
N CYS A 66 1.85 -14.93 -0.21
CA CYS A 66 1.09 -14.37 0.89
C CYS A 66 1.22 -15.23 2.15
N LEU A 67 1.21 -16.56 2.03
CA LEU A 67 1.41 -17.46 3.16
C LEU A 67 2.80 -17.29 3.80
N VAL A 68 3.87 -17.17 2.98
CA VAL A 68 5.22 -16.91 3.52
C VAL A 68 5.28 -15.57 4.25
N GLN A 69 4.64 -14.54 3.68
CA GLN A 69 4.51 -13.23 4.33
C GLN A 69 3.80 -13.34 5.69
N GLN A 70 2.70 -14.10 5.78
CA GLN A 70 1.98 -14.35 7.04
C GLN A 70 2.88 -15.01 8.09
N GLN A 71 3.60 -16.06 7.71
CA GLN A 71 4.51 -16.77 8.61
C GLN A 71 5.62 -15.87 9.16
N LEU A 72 6.18 -14.99 8.32
CA LEU A 72 7.19 -14.01 8.73
C LEU A 72 6.66 -12.93 9.68
N VAL A 73 5.40 -12.52 9.53
CA VAL A 73 4.74 -11.60 10.45
C VAL A 73 4.47 -12.28 11.80
N ARG A 74 3.95 -13.51 11.75
CA ARG A 74 3.66 -14.30 12.95
C ARG A 74 4.93 -14.59 13.75
N SER A 75 6.05 -14.86 13.09
CA SER A 75 7.32 -15.21 13.77
C SER A 75 7.88 -14.09 14.66
N ILE A 76 7.47 -12.83 14.43
CA ILE A 76 7.84 -11.68 15.25
C ILE A 76 6.73 -11.25 16.22
N GLY A 77 5.68 -12.06 16.37
CA GLY A 77 4.55 -11.81 17.28
C GLY A 77 3.59 -10.73 16.82
N TRP A 78 3.63 -10.36 15.53
CA TRP A 78 2.64 -9.47 14.92
C TRP A 78 1.51 -10.29 14.32
N THR A 79 0.33 -9.68 14.15
CA THR A 79 -0.84 -10.36 13.61
C THR A 79 -0.96 -10.08 12.11
N PRO A 80 -0.93 -11.11 11.24
CA PRO A 80 -1.15 -10.93 9.82
C PRO A 80 -2.58 -10.45 9.54
N VAL A 81 -2.73 -9.33 8.84
CA VAL A 81 -4.01 -8.83 8.32
C VAL A 81 -3.98 -8.96 6.82
N ILE A 82 -4.88 -9.77 6.26
CA ILE A 82 -4.83 -10.15 4.85
C ILE A 82 -5.90 -9.42 4.06
N GLY A 83 -5.45 -8.46 3.25
CA GLY A 83 -6.25 -7.92 2.14
C GLY A 83 -5.88 -8.64 0.85
N PHE A 84 -6.67 -8.47 -0.21
CA PHE A 84 -6.42 -9.18 -1.47
C PHE A 84 -6.83 -8.38 -2.70
N ASP A 85 -6.15 -8.65 -3.81
CA ASP A 85 -6.61 -8.22 -5.12
C ASP A 85 -7.79 -9.12 -5.55
N PRO A 86 -8.97 -8.56 -5.91
CA PRO A 86 -10.16 -9.35 -6.24
C PRO A 86 -9.98 -10.27 -7.45
N ARG A 87 -8.94 -10.05 -8.28
CA ARG A 87 -8.59 -10.94 -9.40
C ARG A 87 -7.99 -12.27 -8.93
N VAL A 88 -7.41 -12.28 -7.73
CA VAL A 88 -6.82 -13.46 -7.10
C VAL A 88 -7.81 -14.05 -6.09
N GLY A 89 -8.54 -13.18 -5.39
CA GLY A 89 -9.47 -13.56 -4.33
C GLY A 89 -8.78 -13.73 -2.97
N PRO A 90 -9.55 -14.17 -1.95
CA PRO A 90 -9.00 -14.41 -0.62
C PRO A 90 -7.89 -15.49 -0.67
N PRO A 91 -6.92 -15.44 0.26
CA PRO A 91 -5.87 -16.46 0.33
C PRO A 91 -6.49 -17.85 0.55
N ARG A 92 -5.92 -18.88 -0.10
CA ARG A 92 -6.32 -20.29 0.12
C ARG A 92 -5.96 -20.77 1.52
N ASP A 93 -4.78 -20.35 1.98
CA ASP A 93 -4.17 -20.80 3.22
C ASP A 93 -3.86 -19.58 4.09
N VAL A 94 -4.22 -19.67 5.37
CA VAL A 94 -4.03 -18.62 6.36
C VAL A 94 -3.46 -19.19 7.65
N THR A 95 -2.62 -18.42 8.34
CA THR A 95 -2.17 -18.81 9.68
C THR A 95 -3.32 -18.68 10.69
N ASP A 96 -3.29 -19.46 11.78
CA ASP A 96 -4.39 -19.52 12.77
C ASP A 96 -4.76 -18.17 13.39
N ASP A 97 -3.80 -17.24 13.44
CA ASP A 97 -3.93 -15.91 14.00
C ASP A 97 -4.23 -14.82 12.96
N ALA A 98 -4.24 -15.16 11.67
CA ALA A 98 -4.46 -14.19 10.61
C ALA A 98 -5.93 -13.72 10.54
N VAL A 99 -6.11 -12.44 10.19
CA VAL A 99 -7.44 -11.86 9.94
C VAL A 99 -7.57 -11.51 8.46
N VAL A 100 -8.49 -12.18 7.76
CA VAL A 100 -8.80 -11.87 6.36
C VAL A 100 -9.87 -10.78 6.28
N ILE A 101 -9.60 -9.73 5.51
CA ILE A 101 -10.53 -8.61 5.29
C ILE A 101 -10.70 -8.39 3.79
N ASP A 102 -11.94 -8.52 3.30
CA ASP A 102 -12.30 -8.07 1.96
C ASP A 102 -12.51 -6.54 1.97
N PHE A 103 -11.43 -5.80 1.73
CA PHE A 103 -11.48 -4.34 1.57
C PHE A 103 -12.29 -3.88 0.34
N ASN A 104 -12.63 -4.79 -0.57
CA ASN A 104 -13.40 -4.50 -1.79
C ASN A 104 -14.88 -4.85 -1.68
N ALA A 105 -15.33 -5.52 -0.60
CA ALA A 105 -16.67 -6.09 -0.46
C ALA A 105 -17.81 -5.12 -0.78
N ARG A 106 -17.65 -3.84 -0.44
CA ARG A 106 -18.65 -2.79 -0.64
C ARG A 106 -18.48 -2.02 -1.96
N PHE A 107 -17.36 -2.16 -2.64
CA PHE A 107 -17.01 -1.35 -3.81
C PHE A 107 -17.07 -2.14 -5.12
N GLY A 108 -16.72 -3.44 -5.08
CA GLY A 108 -16.75 -4.29 -6.26
C GLY A 108 -15.81 -3.84 -7.38
N PHE A 109 -14.66 -3.22 -7.03
CA PHE A 109 -13.67 -2.83 -8.02
C PHE A 109 -13.05 -4.06 -8.72
N PRO A 110 -12.68 -3.97 -10.00
CA PRO A 110 -12.10 -5.10 -10.74
C PRO A 110 -10.65 -5.42 -10.33
N ASN A 111 -10.01 -4.51 -9.59
CA ASN A 111 -8.74 -4.68 -8.91
C ASN A 111 -8.73 -3.79 -7.66
N LEU A 112 -7.84 -4.08 -6.72
CA LEU A 112 -7.66 -3.25 -5.53
C LEU A 112 -6.19 -3.30 -5.14
N PHE A 113 -5.58 -2.14 -4.88
CA PHE A 113 -4.22 -2.06 -4.35
C PHE A 113 -4.25 -1.86 -2.84
N PHE A 114 -3.24 -2.36 -2.12
CA PHE A 114 -3.14 -2.20 -0.67
C PHE A 114 -3.08 -0.73 -0.20
N HIS A 115 -2.68 0.19 -1.09
CA HIS A 115 -2.78 1.63 -0.84
C HIS A 115 -4.21 2.08 -0.54
N PHE A 116 -5.22 1.37 -1.06
CA PHE A 116 -6.63 1.70 -0.87
C PHE A 116 -6.99 1.73 0.62
N PRO A 117 -6.88 0.64 1.39
CA PRO A 117 -7.11 0.70 2.83
C PRO A 117 -6.05 1.50 3.59
N LEU A 118 -4.80 1.55 3.11
CA LEU A 118 -3.72 2.27 3.80
C LEU A 118 -3.97 3.79 3.93
N GLU A 119 -4.66 4.40 2.95
CA GLU A 119 -5.10 5.81 3.00
C GLU A 119 -5.96 6.10 4.24
N PHE A 120 -6.69 5.10 4.70
CA PHE A 120 -7.72 5.21 5.74
C PHE A 120 -7.39 4.42 7.01
N ALA A 121 -6.13 4.04 7.22
CA ALA A 121 -5.71 3.25 8.38
C ALA A 121 -6.24 3.81 9.71
N PHE A 122 -6.28 5.15 9.84
CA PHE A 122 -6.81 5.84 11.02
C PHE A 122 -8.28 5.57 11.36
N LEU A 123 -9.06 5.00 10.45
CA LEU A 123 -10.47 4.67 10.69
C LEU A 123 -10.63 3.33 11.41
N PHE A 124 -9.66 2.42 11.29
CA PHE A 124 -9.87 1.03 11.68
C PHE A 124 -8.77 0.42 12.54
N CYS A 125 -7.64 1.10 12.74
CA CYS A 125 -6.57 0.59 13.60
C CYS A 125 -5.74 1.72 14.22
N ARG A 126 -5.15 1.42 15.39
CA ARG A 126 -4.26 2.37 16.09
C ARG A 126 -2.89 2.51 15.41
N ARG A 127 -2.51 1.47 14.68
CA ARG A 127 -1.24 1.30 13.98
C ARG A 127 -1.46 0.28 12.86
N LEU A 128 -0.80 0.46 11.73
CA LEU A 128 -0.76 -0.53 10.66
C LEU A 128 0.65 -0.62 10.09
N ALA A 129 1.31 -1.77 10.27
CA ALA A 129 2.47 -2.12 9.46
C ALA A 129 2.01 -2.66 8.11
N PHE A 130 2.84 -2.53 7.09
CA PHE A 130 2.56 -3.01 5.74
C PHE A 130 3.86 -3.24 4.97
N TRP A 131 3.77 -4.06 3.93
CA TRP A 131 4.80 -4.19 2.91
C TRP A 131 4.19 -4.38 1.53
N HIS A 132 5.02 -4.22 0.51
CA HIS A 132 4.65 -4.55 -0.86
C HIS A 132 4.53 -6.07 -1.04
N SER A 133 3.63 -6.51 -1.90
CA SER A 133 3.32 -7.93 -2.08
C SER A 133 4.40 -8.75 -2.79
N ASP A 134 5.40 -8.10 -3.39
CA ASP A 134 6.60 -8.74 -3.99
C ASP A 134 7.86 -8.57 -3.11
N LEU A 135 7.68 -8.27 -1.82
CA LEU A 135 8.77 -8.18 -0.84
C LEU A 135 8.72 -9.36 0.13
N LEU A 136 9.84 -10.05 0.27
CA LEU A 136 10.13 -10.92 1.41
C LEU A 136 11.29 -10.35 2.21
N VAL A 137 11.32 -10.57 3.52
CA VAL A 137 12.34 -10.00 4.40
C VAL A 137 12.90 -11.10 5.29
N ARG A 138 14.24 -11.15 5.43
CA ARG A 138 14.90 -12.17 6.26
C ARG A 138 14.44 -12.06 7.73
N PRO A 139 14.34 -13.18 8.47
CA PRO A 139 13.84 -13.16 9.85
C PRO A 139 14.53 -12.15 10.79
N PRO A 140 15.88 -12.00 10.82
CA PRO A 140 16.52 -11.02 11.71
C PRO A 140 16.15 -9.55 11.38
N LYS A 141 15.84 -9.28 10.11
CA LYS A 141 15.38 -7.95 9.67
C LYS A 141 13.93 -7.72 10.04
N MET A 142 13.10 -8.77 10.01
CA MET A 142 11.73 -8.71 10.52
C MET A 142 11.69 -8.34 12.00
N GLU A 143 12.55 -8.94 12.84
CA GLU A 143 12.63 -8.59 14.27
C GLU A 143 12.99 -7.11 14.48
N THR A 144 13.95 -6.62 13.70
CA THR A 144 14.37 -5.21 13.72
C THR A 144 13.19 -4.29 13.35
N LEU A 145 12.47 -4.62 12.28
CA LEU A 145 11.33 -3.85 11.80
C LEU A 145 10.17 -3.89 12.78
N GLY A 146 9.85 -5.06 13.33
CA GLY A 146 8.83 -5.23 14.37
C GLY A 146 9.11 -4.35 15.58
N THR A 147 10.35 -4.39 16.09
CA THR A 147 10.79 -3.53 17.20
C THR A 147 10.67 -2.04 16.85
N GLN A 148 11.16 -1.64 15.68
CA GLN A 148 11.07 -0.27 15.21
C GLN A 148 9.61 0.19 15.14
N PHE A 149 8.74 -0.61 14.53
CA PHE A 149 7.33 -0.26 14.33
C PHE A 149 6.54 -0.22 15.63
N SER A 150 6.82 -1.10 16.59
CA SER A 150 6.22 -1.03 17.93
C SER A 150 6.64 0.22 18.69
N SER A 151 7.86 0.73 18.47
CA SER A 151 8.41 1.89 19.19
C SER A 151 7.91 3.26 18.71
N LEU A 152 7.33 3.33 17.50
CA LEU A 152 6.81 4.58 16.92
C LEU A 152 5.78 5.22 17.85
N GLN A 153 5.90 6.52 18.09
CA GLN A 153 4.90 7.28 18.84
C GLN A 153 3.67 7.56 17.96
N ASP A 154 2.51 7.78 18.58
CA ASP A 154 1.33 8.20 17.83
C ASP A 154 1.60 9.56 17.16
N GLY A 155 1.27 9.67 15.88
CA GLY A 155 1.64 10.79 15.02
C GLY A 155 2.92 10.58 14.19
N GLU A 156 3.63 9.47 14.39
CA GLU A 156 4.80 9.08 13.59
C GLU A 156 4.49 8.01 12.54
N ILE A 157 5.35 7.95 11.53
CA ILE A 157 5.42 6.83 10.57
C ILE A 157 6.86 6.31 10.45
N ALA A 158 6.99 5.05 10.07
CA ALA A 158 8.20 4.52 9.47
C ALA A 158 7.91 4.16 8.01
N VAL A 159 8.82 4.48 7.08
CA VAL A 159 8.63 4.18 5.66
C VAL A 159 9.96 4.01 4.95
N THR A 160 9.99 3.18 3.92
CA THR A 160 11.16 3.09 3.04
C THR A 160 11.41 4.43 2.34
N GLY A 161 12.54 5.04 2.68
CA GLY A 161 12.99 6.25 2.02
C GLY A 161 13.52 5.93 0.64
N ALA A 162 13.19 6.77 -0.36
CA ALA A 162 13.99 6.81 -1.57
C ALA A 162 15.41 7.18 -1.17
N TRP A 163 16.41 6.43 -1.66
CA TRP A 163 17.78 6.93 -1.68
C TRP A 163 17.78 8.30 -2.34
N TYR A 164 18.37 9.32 -1.71
CA TYR A 164 18.61 10.61 -2.36
C TYR A 164 19.61 10.38 -3.49
N ARG A 165 19.11 10.01 -4.67
CA ARG A 165 19.95 9.97 -5.86
C ARG A 165 20.25 11.43 -6.20
N PRO A 166 21.45 11.76 -6.71
CA PRO A 166 21.76 13.13 -7.13
C PRO A 166 20.70 13.75 -8.05
N ARG A 167 20.04 12.93 -8.88
CA ARG A 167 18.90 13.34 -9.71
C ARG A 167 17.68 13.86 -8.93
N ASP A 168 17.45 13.37 -7.71
CA ASP A 168 16.32 13.76 -6.86
C ASP A 168 16.55 15.15 -6.24
N LEU A 169 17.82 15.61 -6.20
CA LEU A 169 18.17 17.00 -5.88
C LEU A 169 17.82 17.95 -7.04
N LEU A 170 17.94 17.48 -8.28
CA LEU A 170 17.61 18.25 -9.48
C LEU A 170 16.11 18.29 -9.76
N LYS A 171 15.37 17.26 -9.33
CA LYS A 171 13.92 17.13 -9.53
C LYS A 171 13.19 16.75 -8.24
N PRO A 172 13.16 17.64 -7.23
CA PRO A 172 12.58 17.32 -5.92
C PRO A 172 11.06 17.05 -5.95
N HIS A 173 10.38 17.44 -7.02
CA HIS A 173 8.96 17.20 -7.27
C HIS A 173 8.66 15.78 -7.79
N GLU A 174 9.67 15.07 -8.31
CA GLU A 174 9.55 13.66 -8.72
C GLU A 174 9.79 12.66 -7.58
N ALA A 175 10.37 13.12 -6.47
CA ALA A 175 10.68 12.24 -5.36
C ALA A 175 9.46 11.91 -4.50
N ARG A 176 9.40 10.65 -4.06
CA ARG A 176 8.36 10.03 -3.21
C ARG A 176 8.99 9.19 -2.10
N PHE A 177 8.20 8.81 -1.10
CA PHE A 177 8.56 7.66 -0.27
C PHE A 177 8.14 6.39 -0.98
N TRP A 178 8.92 5.33 -0.82
CA TRP A 178 8.63 4.04 -1.44
C TRP A 178 7.76 3.22 -0.49
N GLU A 179 6.64 2.75 -1.00
CA GLU A 179 5.67 1.87 -0.36
C GLU A 179 6.16 0.41 -0.23
N LEU A 180 7.48 0.21 -0.14
CA LEU A 180 8.09 -1.11 -0.09
C LEU A 180 7.82 -1.80 1.25
N ILE A 181 8.07 -1.06 2.35
CA ILE A 181 7.75 -1.48 3.71
C ILE A 181 7.58 -0.23 4.59
N GLY A 182 6.65 -0.29 5.54
CA GLY A 182 6.41 0.82 6.46
C GLY A 182 5.41 0.50 7.56
N CYS A 183 5.19 1.49 8.42
CA CYS A 183 4.20 1.47 9.47
C CYS A 183 3.65 2.87 9.68
N THR A 184 2.33 3.00 9.79
CA THR A 184 1.66 4.26 10.11
C THR A 184 0.90 4.15 11.42
N THR A 185 0.88 5.21 12.23
CA THR A 185 0.02 5.31 13.41
C THR A 185 -1.30 5.98 13.07
N GLU A 186 -2.32 5.80 13.90
CA GLU A 186 -3.65 6.39 13.69
C GLU A 186 -3.56 7.90 13.52
N GLN A 187 -2.89 8.60 14.44
CA GLN A 187 -2.81 10.06 14.36
C GLN A 187 -1.98 10.53 13.17
N ALA A 188 -0.96 9.77 12.75
CA ALA A 188 -0.22 10.10 11.53
C ALA A 188 -1.10 9.95 10.29
N SER A 189 -1.80 8.82 10.15
CA SER A 189 -2.73 8.55 9.06
C SER A 189 -3.88 9.56 9.02
N ARG A 190 -4.44 9.94 10.17
CA ARG A 190 -5.47 10.99 10.28
C ARG A 190 -4.93 12.34 9.83
N ALA A 191 -3.75 12.75 10.33
CA ALA A 191 -3.14 14.03 9.98
C ALA A 191 -2.72 14.11 8.50
N GLN A 192 -2.37 12.98 7.88
CA GLN A 192 -2.12 12.85 6.45
C GLN A 192 -3.41 13.14 5.67
N PHE A 193 -4.49 12.45 6.03
CA PHE A 193 -5.80 12.60 5.39
C PHE A 193 -6.36 14.03 5.54
N GLU A 194 -6.32 14.60 6.74
CA GLU A 194 -6.81 15.97 7.02
C GLU A 194 -6.00 17.04 6.27
N ALA A 195 -4.70 16.82 6.03
CA ALA A 195 -3.87 17.70 5.22
C ALA A 195 -4.08 17.51 3.69
N GLY A 196 -4.89 16.53 3.31
CA GLY A 196 -5.08 16.07 1.94
C GLY A 196 -3.81 15.51 1.31
N CYS A 197 -3.02 14.77 2.09
CA CYS A 197 -1.72 14.26 1.72
C CYS A 197 -1.58 12.80 2.14
N GLY A 198 -2.04 11.87 1.31
CA GLY A 198 -2.04 10.44 1.59
C GLY A 198 -1.14 9.60 0.68
N TRP A 199 -1.42 8.30 0.68
CA TRP A 199 -0.79 7.26 -0.12
C TRP A 199 -1.33 7.19 -1.54
N TRP A 200 -2.57 7.64 -1.77
CA TRP A 200 -3.19 7.62 -3.08
C TRP A 200 -2.50 8.55 -4.09
N MET A 201 -2.55 8.14 -5.35
CA MET A 201 -2.11 8.94 -6.49
C MET A 201 -2.98 10.19 -6.65
N ASN A 202 -2.51 11.13 -7.47
CA ASN A 202 -3.20 12.40 -7.71
C ASN A 202 -3.59 13.12 -6.40
N PHE A 203 -2.73 13.12 -5.38
CA PHE A 203 -3.05 13.72 -4.07
C PHE A 203 -3.40 15.22 -4.13
N TYR A 204 -3.09 15.93 -5.22
CA TYR A 204 -3.61 17.28 -5.43
C TYR A 204 -5.14 17.30 -5.52
N ALA A 205 -5.77 16.23 -6.00
CA ALA A 205 -7.22 16.09 -6.14
C ALA A 205 -7.91 15.66 -4.84
N HIS A 206 -7.15 15.38 -3.77
CA HIS A 206 -7.68 14.98 -2.48
C HIS A 206 -8.79 15.95 -1.99
N PRO A 207 -9.91 15.45 -1.41
CA PRO A 207 -11.03 16.28 -0.96
C PRO A 207 -10.60 17.35 0.05
N ASN A 208 -9.75 16.98 1.01
CA ASN A 208 -9.17 17.91 2.01
C ASN A 208 -8.01 18.79 1.50
N CYS A 209 -7.82 18.96 0.19
CA CYS A 209 -6.84 19.93 -0.30
C CYS A 209 -7.28 21.36 0.11
N PRO A 210 -6.45 22.14 0.84
CA PRO A 210 -6.93 23.29 1.59
C PRO A 210 -7.29 24.52 0.74
N SER A 211 -6.82 24.59 -0.51
CA SER A 211 -7.18 25.68 -1.43
C SER A 211 -6.83 25.33 -2.87
N GLU A 212 -7.41 26.05 -3.83
CA GLU A 212 -7.08 25.89 -5.24
C GLU A 212 -5.62 26.30 -5.55
N LYS A 213 -5.09 27.29 -4.83
CA LYS A 213 -3.67 27.67 -4.92
C LYS A 213 -2.77 26.50 -4.52
N GLU A 214 -3.11 25.82 -3.43
CA GLU A 214 -2.37 24.63 -2.98
C GLU A 214 -2.56 23.47 -3.95
N ARG A 215 -3.76 23.27 -4.50
CA ARG A 215 -4.03 22.28 -5.55
C ARG A 215 -3.14 22.49 -6.77
N HIS A 216 -3.07 23.72 -7.29
CA HIS A 216 -2.21 24.07 -8.41
C HIS A 216 -0.72 23.81 -8.12
N LYS A 217 -0.27 24.06 -6.89
CA LYS A 217 1.10 23.72 -6.46
C LYS A 217 1.32 22.20 -6.45
N ARG A 218 0.39 21.43 -5.86
CA ARG A 218 0.48 19.97 -5.74
C ARG A 218 0.45 19.26 -7.10
N ARG A 219 -0.26 19.80 -8.10
CA ARG A 219 -0.27 19.28 -9.50
C ARG A 219 1.12 19.17 -10.15
N LYS A 220 2.13 19.89 -9.64
CA LYS A 220 3.51 19.84 -10.16
C LYS A 220 4.31 18.64 -9.64
N HIS A 221 3.78 17.93 -8.65
CA HIS A 221 4.41 16.75 -8.09
C HIS A 221 4.09 15.52 -8.93
N TYR A 222 4.97 14.52 -8.85
CA TYR A 222 4.84 13.29 -9.60
C TYR A 222 3.58 12.51 -9.26
N TRP A 223 3.04 11.86 -10.28
CA TRP A 223 1.81 11.07 -10.20
C TRP A 223 2.17 9.64 -9.81
N ASP A 224 2.32 9.41 -8.50
CA ASP A 224 2.63 8.09 -7.95
C ASP A 224 2.28 8.01 -6.46
N HIS A 225 2.16 6.79 -5.96
CA HIS A 225 1.93 6.49 -4.55
C HIS A 225 3.05 7.03 -3.65
N GLY A 226 2.73 7.36 -2.40
CA GLY A 226 3.71 7.87 -1.44
C GLY A 226 4.22 9.30 -1.72
N THR A 227 3.86 9.93 -2.85
CA THR A 227 4.19 11.34 -3.14
C THR A 227 3.50 12.28 -2.15
N GLY A 228 2.22 12.02 -1.85
CA GLY A 228 1.46 12.78 -0.85
C GLY A 228 2.07 12.68 0.55
N ILE A 229 2.48 11.49 0.98
CA ILE A 229 3.15 11.28 2.28
C ILE A 229 4.46 12.04 2.37
N ARG A 230 5.29 12.02 1.32
CA ARG A 230 6.53 12.82 1.31
C ARG A 230 6.23 14.32 1.33
N TYR A 231 5.21 14.77 0.61
CA TYR A 231 4.76 16.16 0.66
C TYR A 231 4.33 16.54 2.07
N TRP A 232 3.54 15.70 2.74
CA TRP A 232 3.10 15.88 4.12
C TRP A 232 4.29 16.05 5.07
N ALA A 233 5.21 15.09 5.05
CA ALA A 233 6.40 15.10 5.89
C ALA A 233 7.21 16.39 5.74
N LYS A 234 7.45 16.83 4.51
CA LYS A 234 8.25 18.04 4.23
C LYS A 234 7.50 19.34 4.51
N ARG A 235 6.25 19.45 4.06
CA ARG A 235 5.46 20.68 4.13
C ARG A 235 5.01 21.00 5.55
N TYR A 236 4.69 19.96 6.32
CA TYR A 236 4.17 20.07 7.68
C TYR A 236 5.19 19.67 8.75
N ARG A 237 6.45 19.37 8.34
CA ARG A 237 7.58 19.02 9.22
C ARG A 237 7.23 17.88 10.18
N LYS A 238 6.59 16.85 9.66
CA LYS A 238 6.08 15.72 10.44
C LYS A 238 7.17 14.67 10.64
N PRO A 239 7.19 14.00 11.81
CA PRO A 239 8.20 12.99 12.11
C PRO A 239 8.04 11.78 11.19
N VAL A 240 9.16 11.37 10.59
CA VAL A 240 9.25 10.19 9.71
C VAL A 240 10.55 9.46 10.04
N GLN A 241 10.44 8.20 10.42
CA GLN A 241 11.58 7.31 10.52
C GLN A 241 11.82 6.66 9.16
N LEU A 242 12.99 6.91 8.57
CA LEU A 242 13.32 6.36 7.25
C LEU A 242 13.95 4.98 7.38
N ILE A 243 13.40 4.01 6.66
CA ILE A 243 14.00 2.70 6.44
C ILE A 243 14.83 2.83 5.17
N SER A 244 16.11 2.45 5.24
CA SER A 244 16.97 2.43 4.05
C SER A 244 16.46 1.40 3.06
N GLU A 245 16.30 1.77 1.78
CA GLU A 245 15.95 0.80 0.72
C GLU A 245 16.88 -0.41 0.79
N ARG A 246 18.20 -0.19 0.89
CA ARG A 246 19.24 -1.24 1.00
C ARG A 246 19.00 -2.24 2.12
N PHE A 247 18.27 -1.85 3.16
CA PHE A 247 17.95 -2.74 4.27
C PHE A 247 17.05 -3.88 3.81
N VAL A 248 16.05 -3.62 2.97
CA VAL A 248 15.07 -4.62 2.50
C VAL A 248 15.28 -5.03 1.04
N GLU A 249 16.19 -4.36 0.35
CA GLU A 249 16.34 -4.46 -1.10
C GLU A 249 16.66 -5.85 -1.64
N GLU A 250 17.23 -6.72 -0.80
CA GLU A 250 17.64 -8.07 -1.15
C GLU A 250 16.46 -9.01 -1.41
N GLY A 251 15.31 -8.74 -0.79
CA GLY A 251 14.11 -9.56 -0.95
C GLY A 251 13.01 -8.92 -1.80
N HIS A 252 13.32 -7.80 -2.46
CA HIS A 252 12.39 -7.11 -3.35
C HIS A 252 12.43 -7.70 -4.77
N CYS A 253 11.38 -8.42 -5.14
CA CYS A 253 11.23 -9.13 -6.41
C CYS A 253 10.58 -8.23 -7.48
N SER A 254 11.33 -7.23 -7.95
CA SER A 254 10.84 -6.24 -8.91
C SER A 254 11.51 -6.29 -10.28
N GLN A 255 10.82 -5.72 -11.27
CA GLN A 255 11.34 -5.49 -12.63
C GLN A 255 12.66 -4.73 -12.64
N ILE A 256 12.83 -3.76 -11.73
CA ILE A 256 14.00 -2.86 -11.73
C ILE A 256 15.31 -3.62 -11.52
N LYS A 257 15.26 -4.74 -10.80
CA LYS A 257 16.45 -5.51 -10.39
C LYS A 257 16.67 -6.80 -11.18
N ASN A 258 15.69 -7.21 -11.99
CA ASN A 258 15.79 -8.42 -12.78
C ASN A 258 16.00 -8.05 -14.26
N ALA A 259 17.24 -8.15 -14.74
CA ALA A 259 17.59 -7.88 -16.14
C ALA A 259 16.87 -8.82 -17.12
N ASN A 260 16.43 -9.99 -16.65
CA ASN A 260 15.69 -10.98 -17.42
C ASN A 260 14.17 -10.89 -17.20
N TYR A 261 13.67 -9.79 -16.60
CA TYR A 261 12.26 -9.65 -16.29
C TYR A 261 11.39 -9.68 -17.56
N GLN A 262 10.48 -10.65 -17.62
CA GLN A 262 9.49 -10.80 -18.66
C GLN A 262 8.16 -10.25 -18.17
N ARG A 263 7.78 -9.10 -18.70
CA ARG A 263 6.47 -8.51 -18.45
C ARG A 263 5.39 -9.28 -19.20
N VAL A 264 4.50 -9.92 -18.46
CA VAL A 264 3.40 -10.73 -19.00
C VAL A 264 2.05 -10.03 -18.91
N SER A 265 1.97 -8.93 -18.14
CA SER A 265 0.76 -8.13 -17.99
C SER A 265 0.95 -6.67 -18.49
N PRO A 266 -0.13 -5.93 -18.80
CA PRO A 266 -0.04 -4.54 -19.23
C PRO A 266 0.67 -3.63 -18.22
N ASN A 267 1.39 -2.61 -18.71
CA ASN A 267 2.06 -1.62 -17.85
C ASN A 267 1.17 -0.40 -17.56
N ASN A 268 -0.02 -0.65 -17.01
CA ASN A 268 -1.02 0.37 -16.69
C ASN A 268 -1.91 -0.10 -15.52
N GLU A 269 -3.05 0.54 -15.28
CA GLU A 269 -4.02 0.20 -14.24
C GLU A 269 -4.52 -1.26 -14.26
N ARG A 270 -4.33 -1.97 -15.39
CA ARG A 270 -4.68 -3.38 -15.56
C ARG A 270 -3.54 -4.36 -15.23
N ARG A 271 -2.36 -3.88 -14.80
CA ARG A 271 -1.21 -4.71 -14.44
C ARG A 271 -1.61 -5.82 -13.47
N HIS A 272 -1.15 -7.04 -13.72
CA HIS A 272 -1.50 -8.22 -12.93
C HIS A 272 -0.26 -8.77 -12.22
N LEU A 273 0.01 -8.24 -11.03
CA LEU A 273 1.25 -8.52 -10.31
C LEU A 273 1.46 -10.03 -10.02
N ALA A 274 0.38 -10.80 -9.78
CA ALA A 274 0.48 -12.25 -9.60
C ALA A 274 1.21 -12.96 -10.77
N GLN A 275 0.84 -12.63 -12.01
CA GLN A 275 1.40 -13.24 -13.20
C GLN A 275 2.85 -12.81 -13.38
N ASP A 276 3.10 -11.52 -13.15
CA ASP A 276 4.43 -10.93 -13.19
C ASP A 276 5.37 -11.61 -12.17
N ILE A 277 4.95 -11.85 -10.93
CA ILE A 277 5.79 -12.49 -9.90
C ILE A 277 6.07 -13.94 -10.28
N ARG A 278 5.03 -14.75 -10.55
CA ARG A 278 5.15 -16.18 -10.87
C ARG A 278 6.05 -16.45 -12.07
N GLN A 279 5.97 -15.61 -13.09
CA GLN A 279 6.78 -15.78 -14.30
C GLN A 279 8.27 -15.50 -14.06
N ASN A 280 8.60 -14.64 -13.10
CA ASN A 280 9.93 -14.06 -12.97
C ASN A 280 10.71 -14.52 -11.74
N PHE A 281 10.04 -15.13 -10.75
CA PHE A 281 10.64 -15.47 -9.47
C PHE A 281 10.09 -16.79 -8.94
N GLU A 282 10.99 -17.74 -8.69
CA GLU A 282 10.69 -19.00 -8.01
C GLU A 282 10.69 -18.77 -6.50
N LEU A 283 9.53 -18.93 -5.85
CA LEU A 283 9.33 -18.62 -4.42
C LEU A 283 10.34 -19.35 -3.53
N ASP A 284 10.54 -20.65 -3.75
CA ASP A 284 11.46 -21.46 -2.93
C ASP A 284 12.91 -21.00 -3.07
N ALA A 285 13.33 -20.62 -4.29
CA ALA A 285 14.67 -20.07 -4.51
C ALA A 285 14.85 -18.71 -3.81
N VAL A 286 13.81 -17.89 -3.77
CA VAL A 286 13.81 -16.63 -3.01
C VAL A 286 13.88 -16.90 -1.51
N CYS A 287 13.07 -17.84 -1.00
CA CYS A 287 13.05 -18.21 0.42
C CYS A 287 14.40 -18.77 0.89
N ALA A 288 15.00 -19.70 0.14
CA ALA A 288 16.31 -20.27 0.44
C ALA A 288 17.40 -19.20 0.48
N ARG A 289 17.43 -18.30 -0.52
CA ARG A 289 18.39 -17.20 -0.58
C ARG A 289 18.25 -16.24 0.60
N LEU A 290 17.03 -16.06 1.11
CA LEU A 290 16.73 -15.21 2.26
C LEU A 290 16.81 -15.97 3.59
N GLY A 291 17.03 -17.29 3.60
CA GLY A 291 17.01 -18.10 4.82
C GLY A 291 15.66 -18.06 5.52
N ILE A 292 14.57 -18.14 4.75
CA ILE A 292 13.18 -18.16 5.25
C ILE A 292 12.67 -19.58 5.47
N ASP A 293 13.32 -20.59 4.86
CA ASP A 293 12.83 -21.97 4.88
C ASP A 293 12.63 -22.53 6.29
N GLU A 294 13.48 -22.16 7.25
CA GLU A 294 13.35 -22.54 8.67
C GLU A 294 12.13 -21.90 9.37
N ALA A 295 11.65 -20.75 8.87
CA ALA A 295 10.49 -20.04 9.40
C ALA A 295 9.16 -20.53 8.80
N ARG A 296 9.19 -21.37 7.76
CA ARG A 296 8.00 -21.91 7.09
C ARG A 296 7.38 -23.12 7.81
N GLY A 297 7.85 -23.43 9.03
CA GLY A 297 7.55 -24.61 9.86
C GLY A 297 6.32 -25.43 9.47
N ASP A 298 6.53 -26.75 9.32
CA ASP A 298 5.57 -27.81 8.93
C ASP A 298 4.09 -27.53 9.24
#